data_AF-A7T7E1-F1
#
_entry.id   AF-A7T7E1-F1
#
_cell.length_a   1.000
_cell.length_b   1.000
_cell.length_c   1.000
_cell.angle_alpha   90.00
_cell.angle_beta   90.00
_cell.angle_gamma   90.00
#
_symmetry.space_group_name_H-M   'P 1'
#
loop_
_entity.id
_entity.type
_entity.pdbx_description
1 polymer ?
#
loop_
_entity_poly.entity_id
_entity_poly.type
_entity_poly.pdbx_seq_one_letter_code
_entity_poly.pdbx_strand_id
1 'polypeptide(L)'
;MIKCKYYCSHCSKLEGPRGARDEKRRATHNEVERRRRDKINGWITKLAKVVPDCSSDQTKTGQSKGGILAKTVDYITDLRAANARMAETIKDSEQLAIDNELLRQQNEEVRQENAMLRAQLQQHGIDLQAIMSVGSAVSQGS
;
A
#
# COMPACT_ATOMS: atom_id res chain seq x y z
N MET A 1 -16.90 33.53 39.17
CA MET A 1 -16.72 33.84 37.73
C MET A 1 -16.72 35.36 37.46
N ILE A 2 -15.91 36.20 38.14
CA ILE A 2 -15.85 37.66 37.85
C ILE A 2 -14.47 38.25 38.24
N LYS A 3 -13.35 37.86 37.61
CA LYS A 3 -12.06 38.58 37.78
C LYS A 3 -11.17 38.65 36.53
N CYS A 4 -11.69 38.37 35.33
CA CYS A 4 -10.88 38.39 34.09
C CYS A 4 -11.18 39.58 33.14
N LYS A 5 -12.13 40.47 33.46
CA LYS A 5 -12.46 41.62 32.59
C LYS A 5 -11.70 42.92 32.89
N TYR A 6 -11.06 43.05 34.06
CA TYR A 6 -10.49 44.33 34.48
C TYR A 6 -9.03 44.60 34.05
N TYR A 7 -8.32 43.59 33.53
CA TYR A 7 -6.93 43.77 33.07
C TYR A 7 -6.80 44.12 31.58
N CYS A 8 -7.88 44.14 30.80
CA CYS A 8 -7.85 44.31 29.34
C CYS A 8 -8.12 45.76 28.86
N SER A 9 -8.32 46.73 29.76
CA SER A 9 -8.76 48.08 29.37
C SER A 9 -7.78 49.22 29.71
N HIS A 10 -6.55 48.91 30.13
CA HIS A 10 -5.58 49.92 30.57
C HIS A 10 -4.21 49.88 29.88
N CYS A 11 -4.10 49.28 28.69
CA CYS A 11 -2.87 49.29 27.89
C CYS A 11 -3.07 50.02 26.55
N SER A 12 -3.65 51.24 26.58
CA SER A 12 -3.80 52.06 25.36
C SER A 12 -3.36 53.52 25.54
N LYS A 13 -2.62 53.86 26.60
CA LYS A 13 -2.27 55.27 26.88
C LYS A 13 -0.82 55.48 27.29
N LEU A 14 0.14 54.97 26.52
CA LEU A 14 1.53 55.46 26.52
C LEU A 14 2.18 55.24 25.13
N GLU A 15 1.61 55.83 24.08
CA GLU A 15 2.28 55.92 22.77
C GLU A 15 3.34 57.03 22.80
N GLY A 16 4.55 56.67 23.22
CA GLY A 16 5.76 57.44 22.92
C GLY A 16 6.44 56.97 21.63
N PRO A 17 7.52 57.63 21.16
CA PRO A 17 8.24 57.35 19.90
C PRO A 17 8.80 55.91 19.77
N ARG A 18 8.72 55.11 20.83
CA ARG A 18 9.12 53.71 20.90
C ARG A 18 8.08 52.77 20.27
N GLY A 19 6.80 53.15 20.26
CA GLY A 19 5.71 52.35 19.68
C GLY A 19 5.88 52.10 18.17
N ALA A 20 6.31 53.11 17.41
CA ALA A 20 6.52 53.00 15.96
C ALA A 20 7.69 52.06 15.58
N ARG A 21 8.75 52.01 16.41
CA ARG A 21 9.89 51.11 16.20
C ARG A 21 9.53 49.66 16.48
N ASP A 22 8.73 49.44 17.52
CA ASP A 22 8.21 48.13 17.88
C ASP A 22 7.12 47.66 16.90
N GLU A 23 6.35 48.58 16.30
CA GLU A 23 5.39 48.28 15.24
C GLU A 23 6.10 47.76 13.98
N LYS A 24 7.19 48.39 13.55
CA LYS A 24 7.98 47.92 12.40
C LYS A 24 8.61 46.54 12.63
N ARG A 25 9.06 46.26 13.86
CA ARG A 25 9.55 44.93 14.27
C ARG A 25 8.42 43.90 14.27
N ARG A 26 7.24 44.24 14.82
CA ARG A 26 6.06 43.38 14.80
C ARG A 26 5.57 43.08 13.38
N ALA A 27 5.55 44.08 12.50
CA ALA A 27 5.18 43.91 11.09
C ALA A 27 6.13 42.95 10.36
N THR A 28 7.44 43.09 10.56
CA THR A 28 8.45 42.21 9.95
C THR A 28 8.32 40.78 10.47
N HIS A 29 8.11 40.60 11.77
CA HIS A 29 7.88 39.30 12.37
C HIS A 29 6.59 38.63 11.85
N ASN A 30 5.50 39.39 11.76
CA ASN A 30 4.21 38.92 11.24
C ASN A 30 4.31 38.48 9.77
N GLU A 31 5.09 39.22 8.98
CA GLU A 31 5.38 38.89 7.59
C GLU A 31 6.14 37.56 7.46
N VAL A 32 7.18 37.35 8.29
CA VAL A 32 7.97 36.12 8.30
C VAL A 32 7.10 34.92 8.68
N GLU A 33 6.29 35.04 9.74
CA GLU A 33 5.43 33.96 10.19
C GLU A 33 4.33 33.64 9.16
N ARG A 34 3.79 34.65 8.47
CA ARG A 34 2.83 34.42 7.38
C ARG A 34 3.45 33.58 6.26
N ARG A 35 4.66 33.91 5.80
CA ARG A 35 5.36 33.11 4.76
C ARG A 35 5.61 31.67 5.20
N ARG A 36 5.94 31.45 6.47
CA ARG A 36 6.09 30.11 7.04
C ARG A 36 4.76 29.34 6.98
N ARG A 37 3.65 29.96 7.37
CA ARG A 37 2.31 29.36 7.27
C ARG A 37 1.92 29.04 5.83
N ASP A 38 2.24 29.93 4.89
CA ASP A 38 1.95 29.72 3.46
C ASP A 38 2.70 28.49 2.92
N LYS A 39 3.98 28.31 3.31
CA LYS A 39 4.75 27.11 2.96
C LYS A 39 4.14 25.82 3.54
N ILE A 40 3.77 25.84 4.82
CA ILE A 40 3.13 24.70 5.49
C ILE A 40 1.82 24.34 4.77
N ASN A 41 0.98 25.34 4.48
CA ASN A 41 -0.27 25.11 3.76
C ASN A 41 -0.02 24.55 2.36
N GLY A 42 0.99 25.06 1.65
CA GLY A 42 1.40 24.52 0.35
C GLY A 42 1.82 23.06 0.40
N TRP A 43 2.56 22.63 1.43
CA TRP A 43 2.91 21.22 1.62
C TRP A 43 1.69 20.36 1.95
N ILE A 44 0.78 20.82 2.82
CA ILE A 44 -0.46 20.11 3.13
C ILE A 44 -1.33 19.92 1.88
N THR A 45 -1.46 20.94 1.03
CA THR A 45 -2.20 20.84 -0.22
C THR A 45 -1.56 19.87 -1.22
N LYS A 46 -0.23 19.82 -1.29
CA LYS A 46 0.47 18.81 -2.12
C LYS A 46 0.24 17.41 -1.59
N LEU A 47 0.29 17.24 -0.28
CA LEU A 47 0.05 15.96 0.39
C LEU A 47 -1.34 15.41 0.09
N ALA A 48 -2.36 16.27 0.16
CA ALA A 48 -3.75 15.92 -0.15
C ALA A 48 -3.97 15.42 -1.59
N LYS A 49 -3.08 15.75 -2.53
CA LYS A 49 -3.17 15.27 -3.92
C LYS A 49 -2.57 13.87 -4.12
N VAL A 50 -1.63 13.48 -3.27
CA VAL A 50 -0.92 12.20 -3.38
C VAL A 50 -1.63 11.10 -2.59
N VAL A 51 -2.29 11.48 -1.50
CA VAL A 51 -3.00 10.53 -0.63
C VAL A 51 -4.38 10.22 -1.24
N PRO A 52 -4.70 8.93 -1.47
CA PRO A 52 -6.04 8.50 -1.86
C PRO A 52 -7.10 9.02 -0.86
N ASP A 53 -8.32 9.25 -1.34
CA ASP A 53 -9.47 9.62 -0.48
C ASP A 53 -9.41 10.98 0.22
N CYS A 54 -8.36 11.78 0.01
CA CYS A 54 -8.30 13.18 0.47
C CYS A 54 -8.94 14.17 -0.53
N SER A 55 -9.00 13.83 -1.82
CA SER A 55 -9.62 14.67 -2.86
C SER A 55 -11.08 14.31 -3.16
N SER A 56 -11.46 13.03 -3.01
CA SER A 56 -12.81 12.50 -3.30
C SER A 56 -13.80 12.68 -2.14
N ASP A 57 -13.31 12.81 -0.92
CA ASP A 57 -14.12 13.06 0.26
C ASP A 57 -14.49 14.55 0.33
N GLN A 58 -15.62 14.91 -0.29
CA GLN A 58 -16.17 16.27 -0.27
C GLN A 58 -16.73 16.69 1.09
N THR A 59 -16.57 15.87 2.14
CA THR A 59 -16.90 16.30 3.50
C THR A 59 -15.91 17.35 3.98
N LYS A 60 -16.41 18.39 4.65
CA LYS A 60 -15.59 19.51 5.20
C LYS A 60 -14.48 19.02 6.15
N THR A 61 -14.63 17.82 6.70
CA THR A 61 -13.66 17.13 7.57
C THR A 61 -12.54 16.44 6.80
N GLY A 62 -12.84 15.84 5.65
CA GLY A 62 -11.86 15.10 4.82
C GLY A 62 -10.81 15.99 4.18
N GLN A 63 -11.16 17.23 3.83
CA GLN A 63 -10.23 18.23 3.28
C GLN A 63 -9.58 19.13 4.33
N SER A 64 -9.89 18.91 5.62
CA SER A 64 -9.28 19.69 6.69
C SER A 64 -7.79 19.37 6.83
N LYS A 65 -6.98 20.33 7.28
CA LYS A 65 -5.54 20.11 7.50
C LYS A 65 -5.28 18.92 8.44
N GLY A 66 -6.13 18.73 9.45
CA GLY A 66 -6.06 17.59 10.36
C GLY A 66 -6.47 16.27 9.69
N GLY A 67 -7.55 16.28 8.90
CA GLY A 67 -8.02 15.10 8.17
C GLY A 67 -7.02 14.62 7.12
N ILE A 68 -6.41 15.53 6.36
CA ILE A 68 -5.35 15.22 5.40
C ILE A 68 -4.16 14.56 6.12
N LEU A 69 -3.71 15.13 7.24
CA LEU A 69 -2.58 14.57 8.00
C LEU A 69 -2.90 13.18 8.56
N ALA A 70 -4.09 12.97 9.12
CA ALA A 70 -4.52 11.66 9.61
C ALA A 70 -4.54 10.62 8.50
N LYS A 71 -5.25 10.90 7.39
CA LYS A 71 -5.31 10.00 6.22
C LYS A 71 -3.96 9.72 5.60
N THR A 72 -3.04 10.70 5.63
CA THR A 72 -1.67 10.48 5.15
C THR A 72 -0.95 9.44 6.01
N VAL A 73 -1.07 9.53 7.33
CA VAL A 73 -0.42 8.60 8.26
C VAL A 73 -0.96 7.18 8.07
N ASP A 74 -2.28 7.05 7.93
CA ASP A 74 -2.94 5.79 7.64
C ASP A 74 -2.44 5.21 6.31
N TYR A 75 -2.46 6.02 5.24
CA TYR A 75 -2.00 5.61 3.93
C TYR A 75 -0.53 5.16 3.90
N ILE A 76 0.37 5.86 4.60
CA ILE A 76 1.78 5.45 4.70
C ILE A 76 1.91 4.11 5.43
N THR A 77 1.12 3.91 6.49
CA THR A 77 1.13 2.67 7.26
C THR A 77 0.64 1.50 6.41
N ASP A 78 -0.46 1.69 5.70
CA ASP A 78 -1.03 0.71 4.78
C ASP A 78 -0.09 0.41 3.62
N LEU A 79 0.56 1.44 3.05
CA LEU A 79 1.52 1.28 1.96
C LEU A 79 2.74 0.47 2.42
N ARG A 80 3.24 0.71 3.64
CA ARG A 80 4.32 -0.09 4.21
C ARG A 80 3.91 -1.54 4.41
N ALA A 81 2.72 -1.77 4.97
CA ALA A 81 2.20 -3.12 5.16
C ALA A 81 1.96 -3.83 3.82
N ALA A 82 1.43 -3.14 2.81
CA ALA A 82 1.23 -3.64 1.47
C ALA A 82 2.57 -4.01 0.80
N ASN A 83 3.57 -3.13 0.87
CA ASN A 83 4.90 -3.41 0.35
C ASN A 83 5.55 -4.64 1.02
N ALA A 84 5.40 -4.79 2.34
CA ALA A 84 5.89 -5.98 3.05
C ALA A 84 5.18 -7.25 2.56
N ARG A 85 3.85 -7.23 2.41
CA ARG A 85 3.09 -8.37 1.87
C ARG A 85 3.47 -8.69 0.42
N MET A 86 3.67 -7.66 -0.41
CA MET A 86 4.10 -7.83 -1.80
C MET A 86 5.48 -8.50 -1.87
N ALA A 87 6.42 -8.13 -0.99
CA ALA A 87 7.73 -8.76 -0.94
C ALA A 87 7.64 -10.27 -0.62
N GLU A 88 6.81 -10.66 0.35
CA GLU A 88 6.56 -12.08 0.64
C GLU A 88 5.87 -12.79 -0.53
N THR A 89 4.88 -12.15 -1.16
CA THR A 89 4.16 -12.74 -2.31
C THR A 89 5.10 -12.99 -3.49
N ILE A 90 6.06 -12.09 -3.74
CA ILE A 90 7.07 -12.27 -4.79
C ILE A 90 7.95 -13.47 -4.47
N LYS A 91 8.42 -13.58 -3.23
CA LYS A 91 9.24 -14.71 -2.78
C LYS A 91 8.50 -16.05 -2.89
N ASP A 92 7.23 -16.09 -2.47
CA ASP A 92 6.39 -17.28 -2.62
C ASP A 92 6.19 -17.63 -4.09
N SER A 93 5.97 -16.63 -4.95
CA SER A 93 5.84 -16.84 -6.39
C SER A 93 7.12 -17.37 -7.03
N GLU A 94 8.30 -16.92 -6.59
CA GLU A 94 9.60 -17.43 -7.05
C GLU A 94 9.78 -18.89 -6.63
N GLN A 95 9.43 -19.24 -5.39
CA GLN A 95 9.48 -20.61 -4.90
C GLN A 95 8.54 -21.52 -5.70
N LEU A 96 7.29 -21.09 -5.91
CA LEU A 96 6.32 -21.83 -6.72
C LEU A 96 6.79 -22.04 -8.16
N ALA A 97 7.52 -21.08 -8.74
CA ALA A 97 8.08 -21.22 -10.08
C ALA A 97 9.15 -22.32 -10.14
N ILE A 98 10.02 -22.39 -9.13
CA ILE A 98 11.04 -23.45 -9.01
C ILE A 98 10.37 -24.82 -8.83
N ASP A 99 9.39 -24.90 -7.94
CA ASP A 99 8.67 -26.16 -7.68
C ASP A 99 7.92 -26.63 -8.92
N ASN A 100 7.31 -25.71 -9.69
CA ASN A 100 6.63 -26.05 -10.95
C ASN A 100 7.60 -26.62 -11.98
N GLU A 101 8.80 -26.03 -12.11
CA GLU A 101 9.83 -26.51 -13.01
C GLU A 101 10.32 -27.91 -12.62
N LEU A 102 10.57 -28.14 -11.33
CA LEU A 102 10.97 -29.47 -10.83
C LEU A 102 9.88 -30.52 -11.09
N LEU A 103 8.62 -30.19 -10.82
CA LEU A 103 7.49 -31.10 -11.08
C LEU A 103 7.32 -31.39 -12.58
N ARG A 104 7.62 -30.43 -13.46
CA ARG A 104 7.61 -30.65 -14.91
C ARG A 104 8.71 -31.62 -15.33
N GLN A 105 9.92 -31.48 -14.79
CA GLN A 105 11.03 -32.39 -15.04
C GLN A 105 10.71 -33.82 -14.58
N GLN A 106 10.19 -33.98 -13.36
CA GLN A 106 9.76 -35.28 -12.84
C GLN A 106 8.65 -35.92 -13.68
N ASN A 107 7.67 -35.13 -14.13
CA ASN A 107 6.62 -35.64 -15.02
C ASN A 107 7.18 -36.14 -16.35
N GLU A 108 8.19 -35.46 -16.89
CA GLU A 108 8.83 -35.86 -18.14
C GLU A 108 9.64 -37.15 -17.95
N GLU A 109 10.42 -37.27 -16.88
CA GLU A 109 11.15 -38.50 -16.53
C GLU A 109 10.21 -39.70 -16.41
N VAL A 110 9.13 -39.56 -15.63
CA VAL A 110 8.13 -40.62 -15.46
C VAL A 110 7.43 -40.97 -16.77
N ARG A 111 7.19 -39.98 -17.65
CA ARG A 111 6.63 -40.23 -18.99
C ARG A 111 7.60 -41.01 -19.87
N GLN A 112 8.90 -40.69 -19.83
CA GLN A 112 9.94 -41.41 -20.56
C GLN A 112 10.10 -42.84 -20.06
N GLU A 113 10.15 -43.05 -18.74
CA GLU A 113 10.17 -44.39 -18.14
C GLU A 113 8.94 -45.21 -18.55
N ASN A 114 7.74 -44.62 -18.45
CA ASN A 114 6.52 -45.28 -18.91
C ASN A 114 6.58 -45.64 -20.40
N ALA A 115 7.11 -44.77 -21.25
CA ALA A 115 7.26 -45.05 -22.67
C ALA A 115 8.24 -46.21 -22.93
N MET A 116 9.38 -46.24 -22.22
CA MET A 116 10.36 -47.33 -22.30
C MET A 116 9.78 -48.67 -21.85
N LEU A 117 9.10 -48.70 -20.70
CA LEU A 117 8.47 -49.91 -20.18
C LEU A 117 7.37 -50.42 -21.11
N ARG A 118 6.56 -49.51 -21.67
CA ARG A 118 5.55 -49.86 -22.68
C ARG A 118 6.18 -50.46 -23.94
N ALA A 119 7.28 -49.90 -24.42
CA ALA A 119 8.01 -50.43 -25.57
C ALA A 119 8.61 -51.81 -25.30
N GLN A 120 9.19 -52.04 -24.12
CA GLN A 120 9.70 -53.35 -23.71
C GLN A 120 8.59 -54.40 -23.65
N LEU A 121 7.45 -54.08 -23.05
CA LEU A 121 6.30 -54.99 -22.99
C LEU A 121 5.79 -55.34 -24.40
N GLN A 122 5.71 -54.36 -25.30
CA GLN A 122 5.35 -54.60 -26.70
C GLN A 122 6.35 -55.49 -27.44
N GLN A 123 7.66 -55.31 -27.22
CA GLN A 123 8.71 -56.18 -27.78
C GLN A 123 8.56 -57.64 -27.34
N HIS A 124 8.12 -57.86 -26.10
CA HIS A 124 7.83 -59.20 -25.56
C HIS A 124 6.43 -59.72 -25.96
N GLY A 125 5.71 -59.04 -26.85
CA GLY A 125 4.40 -59.48 -27.36
C GLY A 125 3.24 -59.23 -26.40
N ILE A 126 3.43 -58.41 -25.36
CA ILE A 126 2.40 -58.04 -24.40
C ILE A 126 1.75 -56.72 -24.86
N ASP A 127 0.58 -56.83 -25.50
CA ASP A 127 -0.19 -55.65 -25.93
C ASP A 127 -0.99 -55.05 -24.76
N LEU A 128 -0.54 -53.89 -24.29
CA LEU A 128 -1.20 -53.14 -23.22
C LEU A 128 -2.52 -52.48 -23.66
N GLN A 129 -2.75 -52.23 -24.96
CA GLN A 129 -4.04 -51.69 -25.42
C GLN A 129 -5.17 -52.72 -25.25
N ALA A 130 -4.88 -54.00 -25.48
CA ALA A 130 -5.80 -55.09 -25.21
C ALA A 130 -6.13 -55.22 -23.70
N ILE A 131 -5.18 -54.96 -22.81
CA ILE A 131 -5.37 -55.07 -21.34
C ILE A 131 -6.12 -53.85 -20.78
N MET A 132 -5.81 -52.62 -21.22
CA MET A 132 -6.50 -51.40 -20.78
C MET A 132 -7.96 -51.32 -21.25
N SER A 133 -8.28 -51.92 -22.40
CA SER A 133 -9.67 -52.04 -22.90
C SER A 133 -10.56 -52.90 -21.99
N VAL A 134 -9.99 -53.86 -21.26
CA VAL A 134 -10.76 -54.73 -20.34
C VAL A 134 -11.09 -53.99 -19.03
N GLY A 135 -10.23 -53.06 -18.58
CA GLY A 135 -10.42 -52.31 -17.34
C GLY A 135 -11.50 -51.21 -17.41
N SER A 136 -11.70 -50.57 -18.56
CA SER A 136 -12.79 -49.57 -18.71
C SER A 136 -14.18 -50.21 -18.84
N ALA A 137 -14.27 -51.46 -19.32
CA ALA A 137 -15.55 -52.17 -19.43
C ALA A 137 -16.13 -52.60 -18.07
N VAL A 138 -15.30 -52.70 -17.01
CA VAL A 138 -15.74 -53.08 -15.66
C VAL A 138 -16.26 -51.89 -14.85
N SER A 139 -15.86 -50.65 -15.16
CA SER A 139 -16.26 -49.47 -14.36
C SER A 139 -17.55 -48.77 -14.82
N GLN A 140 -18.19 -49.21 -15.92
CA GLN A 140 -19.47 -48.66 -16.39
C GLN A 140 -20.67 -49.59 -16.14
N GLY A 141 -20.49 -50.68 -15.38
CA GLY A 141 -21.56 -51.63 -15.09
C GLY A 141 -21.56 -52.10 -13.64
N SER A 142 -22.11 -51.28 -12.74
CA SER A 142 -22.87 -51.68 -11.54
C SER A 142 -23.42 -50.43 -10.84
#